data_AF-A0A6I2MNI2-F1
#
_entry.id   AF-A0A6I2MNI2-F1
#
_cell.length_a   1.000
_cell.length_b   1.000
_cell.length_c   1.000
_cell.angle_alpha   90.00
_cell.angle_beta   90.00
_cell.angle_gamma   90.00
#
_symmetry.space_group_name_H-M   'P 1'
#
loop_
_entity.id
_entity.type
_entity.pdbx_description
1 polymer ?
#
loop_
_entity_poly.entity_id
_entity_poly.type
_entity_poly.pdbx_seq_one_letter_code
_entity_poly.pdbx_strand_id
1 'polypeptide(L)'
;MSQCIFKMGKKRNIFVITMLFISVAVHATEIKINSIQELVTYASKSGNEVTMAPGVYPLTDFLTIDSMSVRSERKLYSFITFSGDNNVFNLEGVKLEVDNSLREALNAPLHNSEFLITGSDNTFQGLTIKYIGEGTALGAASLVVGGKNNILKNITLHVKGSFPYGYGDYLGKGRKSIIKHKKHSGLLVTGYNTKLYACKVYMRSFGHAFFIQGGDNTYFEDCYAEGEIRSTNEMLAETSGPAFENNFASIYTSYTGEKKIQPDYMKSLNECGFRTYSTGRVTVVNCVAKNMRVGFALAKVSLMNCEAIACERGYYLNNAVTKDCKGDAKYGPLIYLVGDEPSKIDLTLMPGESEMKVHAVATICGIGHEVSIKTSDTDNRKKAIPIMLGYGMPGSGEIASPIPPKAAENIKIKNMTFLPVLIGEKANNCVVTTNGVIDSNQGENIKIIEID
;
A
#
# COMPACT_ATOMS: atom_id res chain seq x y z
N MET A 1 -91.45 6.32 -17.39
CA MET A 1 -90.82 5.05 -17.80
C MET A 1 -89.32 5.17 -17.54
N SER A 2 -88.76 4.15 -16.86
CA SER A 2 -87.34 3.81 -16.71
C SER A 2 -86.35 4.77 -16.02
N GLN A 3 -86.18 4.51 -14.71
CA GLN A 3 -84.94 4.22 -13.98
C GLN A 3 -83.58 4.65 -14.58
N CYS A 4 -82.77 5.35 -13.77
CA CYS A 4 -81.33 5.06 -13.61
C CYS A 4 -80.78 5.52 -12.25
N ILE A 5 -80.79 4.58 -11.29
CA ILE A 5 -79.74 4.17 -10.33
C ILE A 5 -78.67 5.21 -9.94
N PHE A 6 -78.74 5.69 -8.69
CA PHE A 6 -77.65 6.33 -7.95
C PHE A 6 -76.79 5.27 -7.23
N LYS A 7 -75.48 5.25 -7.47
CA LYS A 7 -74.48 4.45 -6.71
C LYS A 7 -74.05 5.20 -5.45
N MET A 8 -74.21 4.57 -4.28
CA MET A 8 -73.64 5.03 -3.00
C MET A 8 -72.12 4.76 -2.95
N GLY A 9 -71.34 5.82 -2.72
CA GLY A 9 -69.91 5.74 -2.43
C GLY A 9 -69.64 5.34 -0.98
N LYS A 10 -68.87 4.27 -0.79
CA LYS A 10 -68.43 3.75 0.50
C LYS A 10 -67.24 4.60 1.01
N LYS A 11 -67.43 5.40 2.06
CA LYS A 11 -66.33 6.13 2.73
C LYS A 11 -65.35 5.11 3.34
N ARG A 12 -64.10 5.16 2.88
CA ARG A 12 -62.99 4.32 3.35
C ARG A 12 -62.23 5.13 4.41
N ASN A 13 -62.42 4.80 5.69
CA ASN A 13 -61.65 5.40 6.78
C ASN A 13 -60.19 4.95 6.67
N ILE A 14 -59.29 5.86 6.31
CA ILE A 14 -57.85 5.65 6.35
C ILE A 14 -57.39 5.93 7.79
N PHE A 15 -57.04 4.88 8.51
CA PHE A 15 -56.39 4.97 9.82
C PHE A 15 -54.89 5.22 9.56
N VAL A 16 -54.44 6.45 9.73
CA VAL A 16 -53.01 6.81 9.68
C VAL A 16 -52.41 6.39 11.02
N ILE A 17 -51.68 5.28 11.04
CA ILE A 17 -50.83 4.90 12.17
C ILE A 17 -49.54 5.73 12.06
N THR A 18 -49.50 6.85 12.78
CA THR A 18 -48.29 7.62 12.98
C THR A 18 -47.37 6.83 13.91
N MET A 19 -46.44 6.06 13.33
CA MET A 19 -45.41 5.36 14.07
C MET A 19 -44.42 6.40 14.62
N LEU A 20 -44.61 6.79 15.88
CA LEU A 20 -43.72 7.68 16.61
C LEU A 20 -42.39 6.93 16.82
N PHE A 21 -41.40 7.15 15.95
CA PHE A 21 -40.03 6.73 16.22
C PHE A 21 -39.49 7.58 17.37
N ILE A 22 -39.68 7.09 18.60
CA ILE A 22 -38.97 7.58 19.76
C ILE A 22 -37.50 7.19 19.55
N SER A 23 -36.69 8.09 18.98
CA SER A 23 -35.24 7.92 18.99
C SER A 23 -34.77 8.12 20.42
N VAL A 24 -34.74 7.03 21.18
CA VAL A 24 -34.06 7.03 22.47
C VAL A 24 -32.59 7.24 22.14
N ALA A 25 -32.07 8.45 22.36
CA ALA A 25 -30.65 8.70 22.34
C ALA A 25 -30.06 7.94 23.53
N VAL A 26 -29.73 6.66 23.31
CA VAL A 26 -28.94 5.88 24.25
C VAL A 26 -27.55 6.52 24.25
N HIS A 27 -27.30 7.41 25.22
CA HIS A 27 -25.95 7.82 25.53
C HIS A 27 -25.22 6.59 26.06
N ALA A 28 -24.38 5.98 25.22
CA ALA A 28 -23.47 4.93 25.65
C ALA A 28 -22.61 5.52 26.78
N THR A 29 -22.67 4.90 27.96
CA THR A 29 -21.86 5.31 29.10
C THR A 29 -20.38 5.14 28.72
N GLU A 30 -19.59 6.22 28.85
CA GLU A 30 -18.14 6.16 28.62
C GLU A 30 -17.51 5.15 29.60
N ILE A 31 -16.82 4.15 29.05
CA ILE A 31 -16.11 3.12 29.78
C ILE A 31 -14.63 3.51 29.83
N LYS A 32 -14.11 3.78 31.03
CA LYS A 32 -12.69 4.09 31.25
C LYS A 32 -11.93 2.83 31.63
N ILE A 33 -10.83 2.57 30.94
CA ILE A 33 -9.96 1.41 31.17
C ILE A 33 -8.51 1.84 31.29
N ASN A 34 -7.68 1.03 31.94
CA ASN A 34 -6.26 1.34 32.12
C ASN A 34 -5.34 0.12 31.99
N SER A 35 -5.85 -0.99 31.42
CA SER A 35 -5.09 -2.23 31.25
C SER A 35 -5.41 -2.93 29.93
N ILE A 36 -4.47 -3.77 29.45
CA ILE A 36 -4.69 -4.61 28.25
C ILE A 36 -5.82 -5.61 28.49
N GLN A 37 -5.94 -6.15 29.71
CA GLN A 37 -6.98 -7.12 30.05
C GLN A 37 -8.39 -6.55 29.91
N GLU A 38 -8.59 -5.29 30.32
CA GLU A 38 -9.85 -4.58 30.10
C GLU A 38 -10.06 -4.27 28.62
N LEU A 39 -9.02 -3.84 27.91
CA LEU A 39 -9.10 -3.60 26.46
C LEU A 39 -9.58 -4.85 25.72
N VAL A 40 -9.00 -6.01 26.00
CA VAL A 40 -9.41 -7.31 25.41
C VAL A 40 -10.84 -7.67 25.80
N THR A 41 -11.25 -7.35 27.02
CA THR A 41 -12.61 -7.60 27.50
C THR A 41 -13.64 -6.81 26.71
N TYR A 42 -13.38 -5.54 26.43
CA TYR A 42 -14.28 -4.68 25.65
C TYR A 42 -14.12 -4.83 24.14
N ALA A 43 -12.97 -5.32 23.66
CA ALA A 43 -12.73 -5.62 22.24
C ALA A 43 -13.77 -6.61 21.67
N SER A 44 -14.32 -7.50 22.50
CA SER A 44 -15.35 -8.47 22.08
C SER A 44 -16.80 -8.03 22.28
N LYS A 45 -17.03 -6.87 22.93
CA LYS A 45 -18.37 -6.35 23.23
C LYS A 45 -18.78 -5.29 22.22
N SER A 46 -20.08 -5.12 22.01
CA SER A 46 -20.64 -4.15 21.06
C SER A 46 -21.23 -2.93 21.76
N GLY A 47 -21.33 -1.80 21.05
CA GLY A 47 -22.07 -0.60 21.49
C GLY A 47 -21.39 0.22 22.59
N ASN A 48 -20.07 0.10 22.75
CA ASN A 48 -19.32 0.75 23.82
C ASN A 48 -18.58 1.99 23.30
N GLU A 49 -18.48 3.01 24.14
CA GLU A 49 -17.47 4.05 24.02
C GLU A 49 -16.39 3.78 25.07
N VAL A 50 -15.21 3.37 24.63
CA VAL A 50 -14.11 2.91 25.48
C VAL A 50 -12.97 3.92 25.39
N THR A 51 -12.60 4.51 26.51
CA THR A 51 -11.45 5.40 26.64
C THR A 51 -10.36 4.73 27.47
N MET A 52 -9.21 4.48 26.85
CA MET A 52 -8.06 3.91 27.55
C MET A 52 -7.12 5.03 28.01
N ALA A 53 -6.65 4.94 29.26
CA ALA A 53 -5.69 5.88 29.80
C ALA A 53 -4.42 5.92 28.91
N PRO A 54 -3.84 7.11 28.62
CA PRO A 54 -2.57 7.21 27.91
C PRO A 54 -1.45 6.48 28.66
N GLY A 55 -0.56 5.81 27.94
CA GLY A 55 0.49 5.02 28.56
C GLY A 55 1.17 4.06 27.59
N VAL A 56 2.24 3.43 28.08
CA VAL A 56 2.91 2.31 27.40
C VAL A 56 2.45 1.02 28.08
N TYR A 57 1.95 0.10 27.26
CA TYR A 57 1.37 -1.16 27.68
C TYR A 57 2.13 -2.31 27.00
N PRO A 58 3.12 -2.90 27.68
CA PRO A 58 3.79 -4.10 27.19
C PRO A 58 2.78 -5.24 27.04
N LEU A 59 2.70 -5.85 25.85
CA LEU A 59 1.84 -7.03 25.66
C LEU A 59 2.25 -8.19 26.58
N THR A 60 3.50 -8.22 27.03
CA THR A 60 4.01 -9.22 27.99
C THR A 60 3.30 -9.19 29.34
N ASP A 61 2.65 -8.07 29.71
CA ASP A 61 1.85 -7.95 30.93
C ASP A 61 0.55 -8.77 30.84
N PHE A 62 0.14 -9.14 29.64
CA PHE A 62 -1.06 -9.93 29.35
C PHE A 62 -0.75 -11.30 28.72
N LEU A 63 0.27 -11.36 27.85
CA LEU A 63 0.69 -12.53 27.09
C LEU A 63 2.12 -12.92 27.47
N THR A 64 2.29 -14.02 28.20
CA THR A 64 3.63 -14.52 28.54
C THR A 64 4.18 -15.45 27.46
N ILE A 65 5.51 -15.57 27.35
CA ILE A 65 6.17 -16.51 26.44
C ILE A 65 5.68 -17.94 26.65
N ASP A 66 5.57 -18.38 27.91
CA ASP A 66 5.07 -19.72 28.25
C ASP A 66 3.63 -19.96 27.78
N SER A 67 2.81 -18.90 27.72
CA SER A 67 1.44 -19.02 27.23
C SER A 67 1.36 -19.17 25.70
N MET A 68 2.41 -18.80 24.96
CA MET A 68 2.38 -18.80 23.50
C MET A 68 2.31 -20.20 22.90
N SER A 69 2.99 -21.18 23.50
CA SER A 69 2.92 -22.59 23.06
C SER A 69 1.50 -23.14 23.19
N VAL A 70 0.88 -22.93 24.36
CA VAL A 70 -0.52 -23.34 24.62
C VAL A 70 -1.50 -22.66 23.67
N ARG A 71 -1.29 -21.37 23.36
CA ARG A 71 -2.11 -20.65 22.37
C ARG A 71 -1.94 -21.23 20.97
N SER A 72 -0.70 -21.56 20.59
CA SER A 72 -0.37 -22.17 19.29
C SER A 72 -1.08 -23.51 19.13
N GLU A 73 -1.02 -24.39 20.14
CA GLU A 73 -1.73 -25.67 20.18
C GLU A 73 -3.25 -25.50 20.03
N ARG A 74 -3.81 -24.45 20.64
CA ARG A 74 -5.23 -24.08 20.53
C ARG A 74 -5.59 -23.32 19.26
N LYS A 75 -4.62 -23.05 18.38
CA LYS A 75 -4.77 -22.27 17.14
C LYS A 75 -5.25 -20.83 17.37
N LEU A 76 -4.86 -20.23 18.51
CA LEU A 76 -5.17 -18.85 18.89
C LEU A 76 -4.02 -17.92 18.49
N TYR A 77 -3.94 -17.61 17.19
CA TYR A 77 -2.76 -16.95 16.61
C TYR A 77 -2.79 -15.41 16.60
N SER A 78 -3.92 -14.78 16.90
CA SER A 78 -3.98 -13.32 17.11
C SER A 78 -3.62 -12.97 18.55
N PHE A 79 -2.95 -11.85 18.80
CA PHE A 79 -2.77 -11.31 20.14
C PHE A 79 -4.07 -10.71 20.69
N ILE A 80 -4.70 -9.81 19.93
CA ILE A 80 -5.97 -9.17 20.28
C ILE A 80 -6.90 -9.16 19.07
N THR A 81 -8.16 -9.56 19.29
CA THR A 81 -9.23 -9.48 18.29
C THR A 81 -10.33 -8.55 18.79
N PHE A 82 -10.60 -7.49 18.03
CA PHE A 82 -11.73 -6.58 18.18
C PHE A 82 -12.91 -7.11 17.36
N SER A 83 -13.71 -7.98 17.97
CA SER A 83 -14.85 -8.65 17.34
C SER A 83 -16.20 -7.97 17.57
N GLY A 84 -16.28 -7.05 18.54
CA GLY A 84 -17.49 -6.29 18.79
C GLY A 84 -17.82 -5.27 17.71
N ASP A 85 -19.09 -4.90 17.62
CA ASP A 85 -19.61 -3.94 16.63
C ASP A 85 -20.00 -2.62 17.27
N ASN A 86 -20.09 -1.55 16.48
CA ASN A 86 -20.62 -0.25 16.90
C ASN A 86 -19.89 0.33 18.12
N ASN A 87 -18.56 0.14 18.21
CA ASN A 87 -17.76 0.71 19.29
C ASN A 87 -17.00 1.95 18.84
N VAL A 88 -16.70 2.81 19.81
CA VAL A 88 -15.70 3.87 19.70
C VAL A 88 -14.58 3.55 20.67
N PHE A 89 -13.36 3.40 20.16
CA PHE A 89 -12.14 3.23 20.95
C PHE A 89 -11.32 4.51 20.91
N ASN A 90 -11.26 5.23 22.03
CA ASN A 90 -10.44 6.41 22.25
C ASN A 90 -9.11 5.97 22.88
N LEU A 91 -8.06 5.90 22.08
CA LEU A 91 -6.74 5.34 22.39
C LEU A 91 -5.62 6.37 22.17
N GLU A 92 -5.93 7.66 22.28
CA GLU A 92 -4.96 8.73 22.14
C GLU A 92 -3.87 8.60 23.22
N GLY A 93 -2.60 8.73 22.82
CA GLY A 93 -1.45 8.52 23.72
C GLY A 93 -1.24 7.07 24.21
N VAL A 94 -2.01 6.09 23.74
CA VAL A 94 -1.83 4.66 24.06
C VAL A 94 -0.78 4.04 23.13
N LYS A 95 0.19 3.33 23.71
CA LYS A 95 1.18 2.54 22.99
C LYS A 95 1.15 1.09 23.46
N LEU A 96 0.83 0.18 22.55
CA LEU A 96 1.05 -1.26 22.74
C LEU A 96 2.47 -1.60 22.30
N GLU A 97 3.29 -2.08 23.23
CA GLU A 97 4.64 -2.56 22.93
C GLU A 97 4.63 -4.08 22.76
N VAL A 98 5.09 -4.56 21.61
CA VAL A 98 5.07 -5.97 21.24
C VAL A 98 6.50 -6.48 21.12
N ASP A 99 6.91 -7.33 22.04
CA ASP A 99 8.18 -8.05 21.89
C ASP A 99 8.04 -9.13 20.81
N ASN A 100 8.89 -9.05 19.78
CA ASN A 100 8.94 -10.03 18.71
C ASN A 100 9.25 -11.46 19.20
N SER A 101 9.79 -11.62 20.43
CA SER A 101 9.91 -12.93 21.07
C SER A 101 8.56 -13.65 21.25
N LEU A 102 7.46 -12.89 21.47
CA LEU A 102 6.10 -13.45 21.54
C LEU A 102 5.70 -14.07 20.20
N ARG A 103 6.04 -13.41 19.08
CA ARG A 103 5.70 -13.88 17.73
C ARG A 103 6.44 -15.17 17.39
N GLU A 104 7.72 -15.22 17.76
CA GLU A 104 8.56 -16.40 17.57
C GLU A 104 8.07 -17.58 18.41
N ALA A 105 7.75 -17.34 19.69
CA ALA A 105 7.20 -18.35 20.59
C ALA A 105 5.80 -18.83 20.16
N LEU A 106 4.96 -17.95 19.62
CA LEU A 106 3.64 -18.32 19.10
C LEU A 106 3.75 -19.19 17.84
N ASN A 107 4.82 -18.98 17.06
CA ASN A 107 5.14 -19.73 15.85
C ASN A 107 3.90 -19.91 14.93
N ALA A 108 3.17 -18.81 14.75
CA ALA A 108 1.92 -18.85 14.01
C ALA A 108 2.16 -19.33 12.56
N PRO A 109 1.28 -20.18 11.99
CA PRO A 109 1.35 -20.54 10.59
C PRO A 109 1.24 -19.32 9.69
N LEU A 110 1.70 -19.47 8.45
CA LEU A 110 1.65 -18.41 7.44
C LEU A 110 0.24 -17.81 7.31
N HIS A 111 0.16 -16.48 7.21
CA HIS A 111 -1.06 -15.69 7.04
C HIS A 111 -1.97 -15.55 8.29
N ASN A 112 -1.45 -15.83 9.49
CA ASN A 112 -2.12 -15.45 10.74
C ASN A 112 -1.60 -14.10 11.24
N SER A 113 -2.48 -13.13 11.40
CA SER A 113 -2.13 -11.75 11.76
C SER A 113 -2.39 -11.44 13.23
N GLU A 114 -1.74 -10.39 13.72
CA GLU A 114 -1.46 -10.24 15.15
C GLU A 114 -2.57 -9.47 15.87
N PHE A 115 -3.02 -8.36 15.28
CA PHE A 115 -4.19 -7.61 15.72
C PHE A 115 -5.27 -7.67 14.65
N LEU A 116 -6.49 -8.02 15.05
CA LEU A 116 -7.61 -8.18 14.12
C LEU A 116 -8.77 -7.27 14.53
N ILE A 117 -9.31 -6.49 13.60
CA ILE A 117 -10.62 -5.85 13.72
C ILE A 117 -11.56 -6.65 12.82
N THR A 118 -12.42 -7.46 13.43
CA THR A 118 -13.37 -8.32 12.69
C THR A 118 -14.80 -7.83 12.78
N GLY A 119 -15.14 -7.08 13.84
CA GLY A 119 -16.43 -6.41 13.97
C GLY A 119 -16.60 -5.25 13.00
N SER A 120 -17.80 -4.69 12.94
CA SER A 120 -18.23 -3.64 12.01
C SER A 120 -18.64 -2.36 12.72
N ASP A 121 -18.65 -1.26 11.96
CA ASP A 121 -19.11 0.05 12.41
C ASP A 121 -18.32 0.56 13.64
N ASN A 122 -17.05 0.16 13.76
CA ASN A 122 -16.17 0.61 14.82
C ASN A 122 -15.37 1.84 14.40
N THR A 123 -15.13 2.74 15.33
CA THR A 123 -14.21 3.87 15.18
C THR A 123 -13.05 3.75 16.17
N PHE A 124 -11.83 3.76 15.66
CA PHE A 124 -10.60 3.79 16.45
C PHE A 124 -9.94 5.16 16.30
N GLN A 125 -9.57 5.78 17.42
CA GLN A 125 -8.98 7.12 17.46
C GLN A 125 -7.70 7.08 18.29
N GLY A 126 -6.56 7.29 17.62
CA GLY A 126 -5.26 7.06 18.23
C GLY A 126 -4.97 5.56 18.37
N LEU A 127 -3.72 5.27 18.73
CA LEU A 127 -3.09 3.97 19.05
C LEU A 127 -1.75 3.88 18.33
N THR A 128 -0.70 3.62 19.09
CA THR A 128 0.60 3.19 18.55
C THR A 128 0.82 1.72 18.84
N ILE A 129 1.16 0.93 17.82
CA ILE A 129 1.68 -0.44 17.99
C ILE A 129 3.15 -0.42 17.62
N LYS A 130 4.02 -0.78 18.57
CA LYS A 130 5.47 -0.74 18.40
C LYS A 130 6.09 -2.11 18.65
N TYR A 131 6.73 -2.66 17.63
CA TYR A 131 7.49 -3.90 17.75
C TYR A 131 8.91 -3.64 18.23
N ILE A 132 9.37 -4.46 19.17
CA ILE A 132 10.74 -4.46 19.69
C ILE A 132 11.36 -5.86 19.52
N GLY A 133 12.68 -5.96 19.67
CA GLY A 133 13.42 -7.22 19.46
C GLY A 133 13.54 -7.64 17.99
N GLU A 134 14.26 -8.74 17.75
CA GLU A 134 14.58 -9.27 16.40
C GLU A 134 13.84 -10.57 16.05
N GLY A 135 12.97 -11.07 16.93
CA GLY A 135 12.23 -12.31 16.70
C GLY A 135 11.44 -12.31 15.38
N THR A 136 11.31 -13.48 14.76
CA THR A 136 10.69 -13.60 13.43
C THR A 136 9.69 -14.75 13.34
N ALA A 137 8.56 -14.49 12.67
CA ALA A 137 7.50 -15.48 12.43
C ALA A 137 7.15 -15.60 10.94
N LEU A 138 6.41 -16.64 10.58
CA LEU A 138 5.99 -16.87 9.20
C LEU A 138 4.88 -15.89 8.80
N GLY A 139 5.24 -14.82 8.11
CA GLY A 139 4.36 -14.02 7.26
C GLY A 139 3.02 -13.60 7.89
N ALA A 140 3.00 -12.43 8.52
CA ALA A 140 1.83 -11.84 9.15
C ALA A 140 1.67 -10.36 8.81
N ALA A 141 0.45 -9.83 8.93
CA ALA A 141 0.24 -8.40 9.10
C ALA A 141 0.21 -8.06 10.59
N SER A 142 0.76 -6.90 10.97
CA SER A 142 0.61 -6.36 12.31
C SER A 142 -0.87 -6.12 12.62
N LEU A 143 -1.60 -5.45 11.72
CA LEU A 143 -3.00 -5.10 11.94
C LEU A 143 -3.83 -5.47 10.71
N VAL A 144 -4.94 -6.17 10.93
CA VAL A 144 -5.94 -6.45 9.90
C VAL A 144 -7.23 -5.71 10.23
N VAL A 145 -7.75 -4.97 9.26
CA VAL A 145 -9.05 -4.33 9.32
C VAL A 145 -10.01 -5.07 8.40
N GLY A 146 -10.78 -5.96 9.01
CA GLY A 146 -11.92 -6.64 8.42
C GLY A 146 -13.22 -5.88 8.68
N GLY A 147 -14.33 -6.62 8.70
CA GLY A 147 -15.66 -6.07 8.96
C GLY A 147 -16.13 -5.06 7.92
N LYS A 148 -17.15 -4.28 8.26
CA LYS A 148 -17.70 -3.21 7.41
C LYS A 148 -17.63 -1.87 8.11
N ASN A 149 -17.48 -0.80 7.34
CA ASN A 149 -17.63 0.60 7.80
C ASN A 149 -16.70 0.98 8.96
N ASN A 150 -15.57 0.30 9.13
CA ASN A 150 -14.62 0.63 10.17
C ASN A 150 -13.85 1.91 9.81
N ILE A 151 -13.64 2.77 10.82
CA ILE A 151 -12.92 4.02 10.69
C ILE A 151 -11.72 4.00 11.63
N LEU A 152 -10.52 4.19 11.07
CA LEU A 152 -9.28 4.28 11.83
C LEU A 152 -8.71 5.68 11.66
N LYS A 153 -8.45 6.37 12.78
CA LYS A 153 -7.86 7.72 12.81
C LYS A 153 -6.58 7.71 13.65
N ASN A 154 -5.51 8.30 13.14
CA ASN A 154 -4.25 8.49 13.87
C ASN A 154 -3.60 7.18 14.37
N ILE A 155 -3.77 6.08 13.65
CA ILE A 155 -3.12 4.80 14.00
C ILE A 155 -1.66 4.82 13.54
N THR A 156 -0.73 4.50 14.43
CA THR A 156 0.71 4.43 14.10
C THR A 156 1.26 3.02 14.32
N LEU A 157 1.87 2.43 13.29
CA LEU A 157 2.57 1.15 13.38
C LEU A 157 4.08 1.33 13.19
N HIS A 158 4.88 0.84 14.13
CA HIS A 158 6.33 0.69 13.97
C HIS A 158 6.66 -0.79 13.84
N VAL A 159 6.70 -1.27 12.60
CA VAL A 159 6.81 -2.70 12.27
C VAL A 159 8.27 -3.11 12.21
N LYS A 160 8.64 -4.18 12.91
CA LYS A 160 10.00 -4.74 12.95
C LYS A 160 9.96 -6.27 12.99
N GLY A 161 11.05 -6.92 12.58
CA GLY A 161 11.21 -8.37 12.74
C GLY A 161 10.75 -9.13 11.50
N SER A 162 11.70 -9.34 10.59
CA SER A 162 11.55 -10.15 9.37
C SER A 162 12.89 -10.75 8.97
N PHE A 163 12.88 -11.82 8.18
CA PHE A 163 14.11 -12.45 7.70
C PHE A 163 14.00 -12.92 6.25
N PRO A 164 15.07 -12.82 5.43
CA PRO A 164 16.20 -11.93 5.66
C PRO A 164 15.74 -10.46 5.54
N TYR A 165 16.24 -9.59 6.41
CA TYR A 165 16.07 -8.14 6.28
C TYR A 165 17.38 -7.53 5.78
N GLY A 166 17.31 -6.41 5.05
CA GLY A 166 18.52 -5.76 4.52
C GLY A 166 18.84 -6.01 3.05
N TYR A 167 18.05 -6.82 2.34
CA TYR A 167 18.29 -7.16 0.92
C TYR A 167 17.07 -6.97 -0.01
N GLY A 168 15.97 -6.44 0.53
CA GLY A 168 14.70 -6.35 -0.21
C GLY A 168 14.25 -7.71 -0.73
N ASP A 169 13.87 -7.76 -2.00
CA ASP A 169 13.44 -9.00 -2.67
C ASP A 169 14.54 -9.70 -3.48
N TYR A 170 15.83 -9.32 -3.37
CA TYR A 170 16.91 -9.99 -4.10
C TYR A 170 17.00 -11.48 -3.79
N LEU A 171 16.88 -11.84 -2.50
CA LEU A 171 17.02 -13.21 -2.04
C LEU A 171 15.74 -14.03 -2.20
N GLY A 172 14.64 -13.41 -2.61
CA GLY A 172 13.39 -14.12 -2.84
C GLY A 172 12.13 -13.27 -2.76
N LYS A 173 11.08 -13.78 -3.40
CA LYS A 173 9.73 -13.25 -3.34
C LYS A 173 8.70 -14.31 -3.68
N GLY A 174 7.67 -14.44 -2.84
CA GLY A 174 6.61 -15.43 -3.05
C GLY A 174 7.18 -16.84 -3.09
N ARG A 175 6.92 -17.58 -4.18
CA ARG A 175 7.37 -18.97 -4.34
C ARG A 175 8.83 -19.12 -4.80
N LYS A 176 9.44 -18.06 -5.36
CA LYS A 176 10.81 -18.10 -5.85
C LYS A 176 11.73 -17.50 -4.79
N SER A 177 12.64 -18.30 -4.24
CA SER A 177 13.54 -17.83 -3.19
C SER A 177 14.87 -18.57 -3.22
N ILE A 178 15.94 -17.83 -2.99
CA ILE A 178 17.23 -18.35 -2.55
C ILE A 178 17.13 -18.68 -1.06
N ILE A 179 16.50 -17.79 -0.28
CA ILE A 179 16.27 -17.97 1.17
C ILE A 179 14.78 -17.80 1.48
N LYS A 180 14.24 -18.69 2.32
CA LYS A 180 12.85 -18.62 2.75
C LYS A 180 12.60 -17.35 3.56
N HIS A 181 11.63 -16.55 3.11
CA HIS A 181 11.30 -15.29 3.78
C HIS A 181 10.31 -15.48 4.93
N LYS A 182 10.57 -14.78 6.03
CA LYS A 182 9.69 -14.54 7.17
C LYS A 182 9.27 -13.08 7.13
N LYS A 183 8.21 -12.78 6.36
CA LYS A 183 7.73 -11.41 6.15
C LYS A 183 6.99 -10.86 7.37
N HIS A 184 7.03 -9.55 7.55
CA HIS A 184 6.17 -8.86 8.50
C HIS A 184 5.67 -7.56 7.88
N SER A 185 4.37 -7.50 7.62
CA SER A 185 3.70 -6.36 7.00
C SER A 185 2.97 -5.51 8.04
N GLY A 186 2.66 -4.26 7.71
CA GLY A 186 1.92 -3.35 8.58
C GLY A 186 0.42 -3.64 8.58
N LEU A 187 -0.34 -2.81 7.87
CA LEU A 187 -1.81 -2.79 7.91
C LEU A 187 -2.41 -3.43 6.66
N LEU A 188 -3.18 -4.50 6.87
CA LEU A 188 -3.99 -5.15 5.86
C LEU A 188 -5.45 -4.71 5.96
N VAL A 189 -6.06 -4.32 4.84
CA VAL A 189 -7.51 -4.12 4.74
C VAL A 189 -8.13 -5.30 3.99
N THR A 190 -9.06 -5.98 4.65
CA THR A 190 -9.91 -7.02 4.06
C THR A 190 -11.39 -6.65 4.09
N GLY A 191 -11.76 -5.64 4.89
CA GLY A 191 -13.13 -5.19 5.08
C GLY A 191 -13.71 -4.34 3.95
N TYR A 192 -15.00 -4.06 4.06
CA TYR A 192 -15.75 -3.20 3.14
C TYR A 192 -15.90 -1.79 3.69
N ASN A 193 -15.78 -0.76 2.84
CA ASN A 193 -15.99 0.64 3.21
C ASN A 193 -15.13 1.08 4.41
N THR A 194 -13.88 0.62 4.44
CA THR A 194 -12.92 0.99 5.49
C THR A 194 -12.30 2.35 5.20
N LYS A 195 -12.22 3.22 6.21
CA LYS A 195 -11.65 4.56 6.10
C LYS A 195 -10.46 4.72 7.02
N LEU A 196 -9.34 5.20 6.49
CA LEU A 196 -8.11 5.43 7.21
C LEU A 196 -7.72 6.90 7.09
N TYR A 197 -7.61 7.58 8.23
CA TYR A 197 -7.28 9.00 8.32
C TYR A 197 -5.99 9.19 9.13
N ALA A 198 -5.01 9.86 8.55
CA ALA A 198 -3.75 10.19 9.22
C ALA A 198 -3.02 8.98 9.84
N CYS A 199 -3.21 7.78 9.26
CA CYS A 199 -2.55 6.57 9.72
C CYS A 199 -1.11 6.51 9.20
N LYS A 200 -0.19 6.03 10.04
CA LYS A 200 1.24 5.99 9.75
C LYS A 200 1.80 4.59 9.91
N VAL A 201 2.61 4.14 8.96
CA VAL A 201 3.28 2.84 9.04
C VAL A 201 4.76 3.03 8.72
N TYR A 202 5.60 2.75 9.72
CA TYR A 202 7.05 2.76 9.63
C TYR A 202 7.56 1.32 9.54
N MET A 203 8.17 0.98 8.41
CA MET A 203 8.63 -0.37 8.10
C MET A 203 10.13 -0.49 8.39
N ARG A 204 10.45 -1.30 9.40
CA ARG A 204 11.78 -1.88 9.69
C ARG A 204 11.72 -3.39 9.54
N SER A 205 11.01 -3.82 8.49
CA SER A 205 10.78 -5.21 8.13
C SER A 205 10.51 -5.34 6.63
N PHE A 206 10.74 -6.54 6.10
CA PHE A 206 10.37 -6.92 4.75
C PHE A 206 8.90 -7.34 4.70
N GLY A 207 8.06 -6.47 4.12
CA GLY A 207 6.61 -6.63 3.98
C GLY A 207 5.96 -5.36 3.44
N HIS A 208 4.64 -5.38 3.27
CA HIS A 208 3.88 -4.21 2.82
C HIS A 208 3.59 -3.26 3.98
N ALA A 209 3.54 -1.95 3.75
CA ALA A 209 3.09 -0.99 4.75
C ALA A 209 1.55 -0.98 4.84
N PHE A 210 0.85 -0.51 3.80
CA PHE A 210 -0.58 -0.65 3.61
C PHE A 210 -0.87 -1.56 2.43
N PHE A 211 -1.76 -2.52 2.63
CA PHE A 211 -2.20 -3.38 1.53
C PHE A 211 -3.65 -3.80 1.68
N ILE A 212 -4.31 -4.04 0.54
CA ILE A 212 -5.72 -4.39 0.45
C ILE A 212 -5.83 -5.75 -0.24
N GLN A 213 -6.54 -6.67 0.41
CA GLN A 213 -6.81 -8.01 -0.11
C GLN A 213 -8.29 -8.33 0.11
N GLY A 214 -9.08 -8.28 -0.96
CA GLY A 214 -10.52 -8.55 -0.92
C GLY A 214 -11.40 -7.39 -0.42
N GLY A 215 -10.81 -6.30 0.08
CA GLY A 215 -11.56 -5.10 0.44
C GLY A 215 -12.21 -4.40 -0.76
N ASP A 216 -13.21 -3.57 -0.49
CA ASP A 216 -13.84 -2.69 -1.48
C ASP A 216 -14.23 -1.37 -0.82
N ASN A 217 -14.27 -0.31 -1.62
CA ASN A 217 -14.53 1.07 -1.20
C ASN A 217 -13.58 1.53 -0.08
N THR A 218 -12.30 1.19 -0.18
CA THR A 218 -11.28 1.60 0.80
C THR A 218 -10.86 3.05 0.55
N TYR A 219 -10.79 3.84 1.61
CA TYR A 219 -10.44 5.25 1.56
C TYR A 219 -9.25 5.55 2.47
N PHE A 220 -8.22 6.20 1.91
CA PHE A 220 -7.07 6.72 2.65
C PHE A 220 -6.99 8.23 2.50
N GLU A 221 -6.80 8.93 3.61
CA GLU A 221 -6.53 10.37 3.64
C GLU A 221 -5.42 10.69 4.63
N ASP A 222 -4.48 11.54 4.21
CA ASP A 222 -3.32 11.98 5.01
C ASP A 222 -2.46 10.83 5.57
N CYS A 223 -2.49 9.65 4.94
CA CYS A 223 -1.74 8.49 5.41
C CYS A 223 -0.27 8.54 4.98
N TYR A 224 0.60 7.95 5.81
CA TYR A 224 2.05 7.98 5.61
C TYR A 224 2.66 6.58 5.70
N ALA A 225 3.38 6.16 4.66
CA ALA A 225 4.16 4.94 4.65
C ALA A 225 5.65 5.26 4.49
N GLU A 226 6.49 4.78 5.41
CA GLU A 226 7.94 4.96 5.31
C GLU A 226 8.71 3.68 5.56
N GLY A 227 9.68 3.42 4.69
CA GLY A 227 10.57 2.28 4.75
C GLY A 227 12.03 2.65 4.99
N GLU A 228 12.91 1.76 4.53
CA GLU A 228 14.35 1.97 4.44
C GLU A 228 14.83 1.53 3.07
N ILE A 229 15.86 2.22 2.61
CA ILE A 229 16.60 1.93 1.39
C ILE A 229 18.08 1.80 1.75
N ARG A 230 18.80 0.98 0.99
CA ARG A 230 20.20 0.68 1.21
C ARG A 230 20.94 0.60 -0.12
N SER A 231 22.18 1.05 -0.17
CA SER A 231 22.98 0.89 -1.38
C SER A 231 23.35 -0.57 -1.60
N THR A 232 23.33 -1.04 -2.84
CA THR A 232 23.83 -2.39 -3.16
C THR A 232 25.33 -2.50 -2.95
N ASN A 233 26.07 -1.38 -2.98
CA ASN A 233 27.49 -1.34 -2.66
C ASN A 233 27.74 -1.71 -1.19
N GLU A 234 26.93 -1.20 -0.26
CA GLU A 234 26.97 -1.64 1.15
C GLU A 234 26.59 -3.11 1.32
N MET A 235 25.66 -3.65 0.53
CA MET A 235 25.34 -5.07 0.57
C MET A 235 26.52 -5.91 0.10
N LEU A 236 27.15 -5.53 -1.02
CA LEU A 236 28.29 -6.25 -1.61
C LEU A 236 29.58 -6.16 -0.77
N ALA A 237 29.68 -5.18 0.13
CA ALA A 237 30.81 -5.04 1.06
C ALA A 237 30.69 -5.96 2.29
N GLU A 238 29.57 -6.66 2.48
CA GLU A 238 29.40 -7.57 3.61
C GLU A 238 30.36 -8.76 3.56
N THR A 239 30.84 -9.19 4.72
CA THR A 239 31.73 -10.36 4.86
C THR A 239 31.05 -11.52 5.61
N SER A 240 29.75 -11.40 5.88
CA SER A 240 28.93 -12.40 6.55
C SER A 240 27.45 -12.13 6.28
N GLY A 241 26.58 -13.09 6.63
CA GLY A 241 25.14 -12.95 6.53
C GLY A 241 24.54 -13.47 5.22
N PRO A 242 23.20 -13.38 5.07
CA PRO A 242 22.45 -14.14 4.08
C PRO A 242 22.91 -13.93 2.62
N ALA A 243 23.25 -12.70 2.22
CA ALA A 243 23.71 -12.45 0.87
C ALA A 243 25.13 -12.97 0.64
N PHE A 244 26.06 -12.69 1.55
CA PHE A 244 27.45 -13.16 1.48
C PHE A 244 27.51 -14.70 1.43
N GLU A 245 26.79 -15.38 2.33
CA GLU A 245 26.70 -16.85 2.39
C GLU A 245 26.12 -17.48 1.11
N ASN A 246 25.40 -16.69 0.31
CA ASN A 246 24.84 -17.09 -0.98
C ASN A 246 25.53 -16.40 -2.16
N ASN A 247 26.80 -15.98 -2.00
CA ASN A 247 27.63 -15.38 -3.04
C ASN A 247 26.96 -14.19 -3.76
N PHE A 248 26.20 -13.40 -3.01
CA PHE A 248 25.41 -12.26 -3.48
C PHE A 248 24.48 -12.61 -4.64
N ALA A 249 23.95 -13.84 -4.66
CA ALA A 249 23.00 -14.28 -5.66
C ALA A 249 21.70 -13.46 -5.60
N SER A 250 21.04 -13.35 -6.74
CA SER A 250 19.74 -12.69 -6.90
C SER A 250 18.79 -13.62 -7.66
N ILE A 251 17.50 -13.58 -7.31
CA ILE A 251 16.48 -14.29 -8.10
C ILE A 251 16.21 -13.61 -9.46
N TYR A 252 16.78 -12.44 -9.71
CA TYR A 252 16.58 -11.63 -10.90
C TYR A 252 17.80 -11.64 -11.81
N THR A 253 17.56 -11.69 -13.12
CA THR A 253 18.60 -11.53 -14.14
C THR A 253 18.88 -10.04 -14.32
N SER A 254 20.15 -9.65 -14.24
CA SER A 254 20.58 -8.27 -14.40
C SER A 254 20.87 -7.88 -15.86
N TYR A 255 21.22 -6.61 -16.10
CA TYR A 255 21.68 -6.13 -17.40
C TYR A 255 22.93 -6.84 -17.93
N THR A 256 23.77 -7.42 -17.07
CA THR A 256 24.93 -8.22 -17.50
C THR A 256 24.56 -9.68 -17.83
N GLY A 257 23.29 -10.06 -17.67
CA GLY A 257 22.82 -11.45 -17.82
C GLY A 257 23.01 -12.30 -16.57
N GLU A 258 23.69 -11.78 -15.53
CA GLU A 258 23.95 -12.53 -14.30
C GLU A 258 22.78 -12.45 -13.30
N LYS A 259 22.64 -13.51 -12.49
CA LYS A 259 21.73 -13.58 -11.35
C LYS A 259 22.43 -13.24 -10.04
N LYS A 260 22.99 -12.03 -9.97
CA LYS A 260 23.72 -11.49 -8.82
C LYS A 260 23.28 -10.06 -8.51
N ILE A 261 23.39 -9.68 -7.24
CA ILE A 261 23.25 -8.28 -6.82
C ILE A 261 24.30 -7.45 -7.57
N GLN A 262 23.85 -6.37 -8.20
CA GLN A 262 24.71 -5.49 -9.00
C GLN A 262 25.09 -4.24 -8.21
N PRO A 263 26.30 -3.68 -8.41
CA PRO A 263 26.70 -2.45 -7.75
C PRO A 263 25.98 -1.21 -8.30
N ASP A 264 25.99 -0.16 -7.51
CA ASP A 264 25.49 1.20 -7.82
C ASP A 264 23.98 1.31 -7.99
N TYR A 265 23.20 0.49 -7.26
CA TYR A 265 21.75 0.62 -7.16
C TYR A 265 21.32 0.89 -5.72
N MET A 266 20.15 1.50 -5.54
CA MET A 266 19.52 1.62 -4.22
C MET A 266 18.36 0.63 -4.13
N LYS A 267 18.36 -0.13 -3.05
CA LYS A 267 17.40 -1.19 -2.83
C LYS A 267 16.53 -0.89 -1.64
N SER A 268 15.22 -1.00 -1.80
CA SER A 268 14.32 -0.96 -0.66
C SER A 268 14.42 -2.23 0.18
N LEU A 269 14.41 -2.08 1.51
CA LEU A 269 14.43 -3.18 2.48
C LEU A 269 13.03 -3.72 2.81
N ASN A 270 12.00 -3.14 2.21
CA ASN A 270 10.58 -3.41 2.44
C ASN A 270 9.87 -3.68 1.11
N GLU A 271 8.55 -3.90 1.13
CA GLU A 271 7.75 -3.98 -0.10
C GLU A 271 7.04 -2.66 -0.41
N CYS A 272 5.75 -2.69 -0.70
CA CYS A 272 5.03 -1.51 -1.17
C CYS A 272 4.52 -0.65 -0.03
N GLY A 273 4.49 0.67 -0.22
CA GLY A 273 3.80 1.65 0.61
C GLY A 273 2.30 1.41 0.63
N PHE A 274 1.68 1.45 -0.54
CA PHE A 274 0.27 1.16 -0.74
C PHE A 274 0.11 0.08 -1.81
N ARG A 275 -0.64 -0.99 -1.53
CA ARG A 275 -0.78 -2.14 -2.45
C ARG A 275 -2.20 -2.65 -2.57
N THR A 276 -2.63 -2.96 -3.78
CA THR A 276 -3.88 -3.69 -4.03
C THR A 276 -3.64 -5.12 -4.54
N TYR A 277 -4.49 -6.04 -4.07
CA TYR A 277 -4.69 -7.37 -4.63
C TYR A 277 -6.19 -7.66 -4.72
N SER A 278 -6.68 -8.08 -5.89
CA SER A 278 -8.06 -8.54 -6.11
C SER A 278 -9.10 -7.75 -5.28
N THR A 279 -9.14 -6.45 -5.51
CA THR A 279 -9.88 -5.48 -4.68
C THR A 279 -10.96 -4.78 -5.51
N GLY A 280 -11.94 -4.19 -4.81
CA GLY A 280 -12.83 -3.20 -5.37
C GLY A 280 -12.20 -1.81 -5.44
N ARG A 281 -13.02 -0.76 -5.35
CA ARG A 281 -12.59 0.64 -5.53
C ARG A 281 -11.70 1.13 -4.39
N VAL A 282 -10.68 1.90 -4.74
CA VAL A 282 -9.76 2.53 -3.78
C VAL A 282 -9.64 4.02 -4.07
N THR A 283 -9.68 4.85 -3.04
CA THR A 283 -9.41 6.29 -3.12
C THR A 283 -8.28 6.64 -2.15
N VAL A 284 -7.30 7.41 -2.63
CA VAL A 284 -6.12 7.81 -1.87
C VAL A 284 -5.92 9.32 -2.03
N VAL A 285 -5.93 10.05 -0.93
CA VAL A 285 -5.85 11.53 -0.92
C VAL A 285 -4.75 11.97 0.04
N ASN A 286 -3.88 12.90 -0.39
CA ASN A 286 -2.84 13.49 0.45
C ASN A 286 -1.89 12.48 1.12
N CYS A 287 -1.71 11.30 0.52
CA CYS A 287 -0.89 10.26 1.11
C CYS A 287 0.57 10.36 0.64
N VAL A 288 1.50 9.98 1.51
CA VAL A 288 2.93 9.95 1.21
C VAL A 288 3.48 8.54 1.35
N ALA A 289 4.28 8.11 0.38
CA ALA A 289 5.09 6.91 0.46
C ALA A 289 6.56 7.26 0.28
N LYS A 290 7.40 6.93 1.26
CA LYS A 290 8.81 7.31 1.31
C LYS A 290 9.72 6.10 1.54
N ASN A 291 10.83 6.02 0.80
CA ASN A 291 11.81 4.93 0.94
C ASN A 291 11.19 3.52 0.83
N MET A 292 10.13 3.40 0.01
CA MET A 292 9.43 2.14 -0.23
C MET A 292 9.94 1.46 -1.49
N ARG A 293 9.71 0.14 -1.64
CA ARG A 293 10.04 -0.57 -2.89
C ARG A 293 9.14 -0.13 -4.03
N VAL A 294 7.87 0.11 -3.71
CA VAL A 294 6.94 0.84 -4.56
C VAL A 294 6.21 1.81 -3.67
N GLY A 295 6.15 3.08 -4.02
CA GLY A 295 5.31 4.03 -3.29
C GLY A 295 3.84 3.59 -3.34
N PHE A 296 3.28 3.60 -4.56
CA PHE A 296 1.89 3.24 -4.82
C PHE A 296 1.80 2.14 -5.88
N ALA A 297 1.48 0.93 -5.46
CA ALA A 297 1.33 -0.26 -6.31
C ALA A 297 -0.16 -0.63 -6.44
N LEU A 298 -0.93 0.18 -7.14
CA LEU A 298 -2.39 0.22 -7.04
C LEU A 298 -3.08 -0.03 -8.39
N ALA A 299 -4.27 -0.61 -8.34
CA ALA A 299 -5.16 -0.75 -9.49
C ALA A 299 -6.61 -0.43 -9.13
N LYS A 300 -7.41 0.01 -10.12
CA LYS A 300 -8.80 0.46 -9.94
C LYS A 300 -8.92 1.56 -8.88
N VAL A 301 -8.13 2.62 -9.09
CA VAL A 301 -7.82 3.59 -8.04
C VAL A 301 -7.94 5.04 -8.52
N SER A 302 -8.38 5.91 -7.61
CA SER A 302 -8.22 7.37 -7.73
C SER A 302 -7.17 7.86 -6.72
N LEU A 303 -6.14 8.55 -7.21
CA LEU A 303 -5.12 9.20 -6.39
C LEU A 303 -5.20 10.72 -6.56
N MET A 304 -5.19 11.45 -5.45
CA MET A 304 -5.17 12.90 -5.44
C MET A 304 -4.09 13.41 -4.49
N ASN A 305 -3.25 14.34 -4.97
CA ASN A 305 -2.22 14.99 -4.15
C ASN A 305 -1.32 14.00 -3.36
N CYS A 306 -0.99 12.87 -3.98
CA CYS A 306 -0.15 11.85 -3.36
C CYS A 306 1.32 12.03 -3.73
N GLU A 307 2.23 11.69 -2.82
CA GLU A 307 3.67 11.89 -3.00
C GLU A 307 4.47 10.59 -2.86
N ALA A 308 5.33 10.28 -3.83
CA ALA A 308 6.28 9.17 -3.76
C ALA A 308 7.73 9.69 -3.71
N ILE A 309 8.41 9.50 -2.58
CA ILE A 309 9.71 10.14 -2.29
C ILE A 309 10.78 9.06 -2.10
N ALA A 310 11.88 9.14 -2.86
CA ALA A 310 13.04 8.26 -2.71
C ALA A 310 12.68 6.76 -2.71
N CYS A 311 11.64 6.38 -3.45
CA CYS A 311 11.26 4.98 -3.61
C CYS A 311 12.12 4.30 -4.68
N GLU A 312 12.27 2.97 -4.59
CA GLU A 312 12.86 2.16 -5.68
C GLU A 312 11.99 2.25 -6.97
N ARG A 313 10.74 2.68 -6.82
CA ARG A 313 9.85 3.18 -7.88
C ARG A 313 8.68 3.92 -7.25
N GLY A 314 8.28 5.03 -7.86
CA GLY A 314 7.21 5.86 -7.31
C GLY A 314 5.84 5.18 -7.41
N TYR A 315 5.41 4.94 -8.65
CA TYR A 315 4.07 4.48 -8.99
C TYR A 315 4.13 3.21 -9.85
N TYR A 316 3.28 2.23 -9.53
CA TYR A 316 2.98 1.09 -10.37
C TYR A 316 1.46 0.99 -10.49
N LEU A 317 0.93 1.42 -11.64
CA LEU A 317 -0.49 1.70 -11.81
C LEU A 317 -1.11 0.90 -12.96
N ASN A 318 -2.39 0.58 -12.81
CA ASN A 318 -3.26 -0.03 -13.82
C ASN A 318 -4.71 0.37 -13.54
N ASN A 319 -5.47 0.81 -14.54
CA ASN A 319 -6.84 1.33 -14.36
C ASN A 319 -6.86 2.38 -13.22
N ALA A 320 -6.11 3.46 -13.43
CA ALA A 320 -5.86 4.48 -12.42
C ALA A 320 -6.18 5.88 -12.95
N VAL A 321 -6.66 6.72 -12.05
CA VAL A 321 -6.76 8.16 -12.26
C VAL A 321 -5.86 8.84 -11.24
N THR A 322 -4.93 9.69 -11.69
CA THR A 322 -4.14 10.54 -10.81
C THR A 322 -4.43 12.01 -11.07
N LYS A 323 -4.45 12.80 -10.01
CA LYS A 323 -4.59 14.25 -10.05
C LYS A 323 -3.60 14.88 -9.08
N ASP A 324 -2.79 15.82 -9.56
CA ASP A 324 -1.83 16.57 -8.75
C ASP A 324 -0.88 15.68 -7.91
N CYS A 325 -0.60 14.47 -8.39
CA CYS A 325 0.33 13.55 -7.72
C CYS A 325 1.77 13.86 -8.15
N LYS A 326 2.74 13.54 -7.30
CA LYS A 326 4.16 13.83 -7.58
C LYS A 326 5.11 12.79 -7.02
N GLY A 327 6.27 12.67 -7.63
CA GLY A 327 7.33 11.85 -7.08
C GLY A 327 8.66 12.13 -7.74
N ASP A 328 9.73 11.63 -7.14
CA ASP A 328 11.05 11.68 -7.76
C ASP A 328 11.37 10.41 -8.55
N ALA A 329 12.43 10.49 -9.36
CA ALA A 329 13.10 9.33 -9.93
C ALA A 329 14.53 9.25 -9.37
N LYS A 330 14.67 9.37 -8.04
CA LYS A 330 15.98 9.46 -7.36
C LYS A 330 16.71 8.13 -7.36
N TYR A 331 15.99 7.04 -7.10
CA TYR A 331 16.53 5.69 -6.92
C TYR A 331 15.90 4.65 -7.85
N GLY A 332 14.91 5.06 -8.63
CA GLY A 332 14.27 4.26 -9.66
C GLY A 332 13.24 5.10 -10.42
N PRO A 333 12.40 4.49 -11.26
CA PRO A 333 11.46 5.23 -12.09
C PRO A 333 10.35 5.89 -11.28
N LEU A 334 9.89 7.05 -11.78
CA LEU A 334 8.67 7.69 -11.30
C LEU A 334 7.47 6.76 -11.47
N ILE A 335 7.29 6.17 -12.66
CA ILE A 335 6.11 5.34 -12.94
C ILE A 335 6.39 4.13 -13.84
N TYR A 336 5.79 3.01 -13.47
CA TYR A 336 5.49 1.90 -14.37
C TYR A 336 3.97 1.86 -14.61
N LEU A 337 3.55 2.15 -15.84
CA LEU A 337 2.15 2.11 -16.24
C LEU A 337 1.89 0.88 -17.12
N VAL A 338 0.87 0.10 -16.77
CA VAL A 338 0.54 -1.16 -17.43
C VAL A 338 -0.97 -1.37 -17.51
N GLY A 339 -1.37 -2.32 -18.36
CA GLY A 339 -2.73 -2.87 -18.40
C GLY A 339 -3.53 -2.40 -19.61
N ASP A 340 -4.58 -3.13 -19.94
CA ASP A 340 -5.37 -2.88 -21.15
C ASP A 340 -6.63 -2.05 -20.86
N GLU A 341 -6.78 -1.63 -19.60
CA GLU A 341 -7.83 -0.71 -19.16
C GLU A 341 -7.29 0.73 -19.16
N PRO A 342 -7.98 1.69 -19.80
CA PRO A 342 -7.55 3.08 -19.86
C PRO A 342 -7.24 3.66 -18.48
N SER A 343 -6.11 4.37 -18.41
CA SER A 343 -5.70 5.13 -17.22
C SER A 343 -5.50 6.59 -17.60
N LYS A 344 -5.81 7.50 -16.68
CA LYS A 344 -5.58 8.93 -16.83
C LYS A 344 -4.58 9.40 -15.78
N ILE A 345 -3.36 9.62 -16.22
CA ILE A 345 -2.21 9.90 -15.35
C ILE A 345 -1.80 11.35 -15.52
N ASP A 346 -1.80 12.09 -14.42
CA ASP A 346 -1.16 13.40 -14.27
C ASP A 346 -0.18 13.35 -13.10
N LEU A 347 1.12 13.48 -13.41
CA LEU A 347 2.22 13.41 -12.45
C LEU A 347 3.20 14.57 -12.60
N THR A 348 3.68 15.06 -11.46
CA THR A 348 4.82 15.98 -11.38
C THR A 348 6.09 15.22 -11.01
N LEU A 349 7.11 15.30 -11.86
CA LEU A 349 8.44 14.80 -11.58
C LEU A 349 9.19 15.81 -10.70
N MET A 350 9.52 15.37 -9.49
CA MET A 350 10.35 16.11 -8.53
C MET A 350 11.84 16.05 -8.93
N PRO A 351 12.65 17.03 -8.49
CA PRO A 351 14.04 17.17 -8.92
C PRO A 351 15.00 16.18 -8.23
N GLY A 352 14.49 15.20 -7.47
CA GLY A 352 15.32 14.25 -6.75
C GLY A 352 16.20 13.40 -7.67
N GLU A 353 17.52 13.59 -7.56
CA GLU A 353 18.55 12.83 -8.28
C GLU A 353 19.56 12.20 -7.30
N SER A 354 20.27 11.18 -7.77
CA SER A 354 21.38 10.56 -7.04
C SER A 354 22.43 10.03 -8.02
N GLU A 355 23.59 9.62 -7.51
CA GLU A 355 24.63 8.95 -8.30
C GLU A 355 24.32 7.50 -8.65
N MET A 356 23.22 6.97 -8.14
CA MET A 356 22.81 5.58 -8.31
C MET A 356 22.17 5.39 -9.68
N LYS A 357 22.31 4.18 -10.24
CA LYS A 357 21.80 3.83 -11.56
C LYS A 357 20.27 3.84 -11.58
N VAL A 358 19.72 4.60 -12.52
CA VAL A 358 18.30 4.62 -12.89
C VAL A 358 18.23 4.61 -14.41
N HIS A 359 17.42 3.70 -14.98
CA HIS A 359 17.42 3.45 -16.42
C HIS A 359 16.29 4.15 -17.18
N ALA A 360 15.25 4.60 -16.48
CA ALA A 360 14.11 5.30 -17.06
C ALA A 360 13.39 6.13 -15.99
N VAL A 361 12.75 7.22 -16.39
CA VAL A 361 11.75 7.91 -15.56
C VAL A 361 10.42 7.20 -15.60
N ALA A 362 10.02 6.72 -16.77
CA ALA A 362 8.74 6.06 -16.95
C ALA A 362 8.85 4.91 -17.96
N THR A 363 8.10 3.84 -17.72
CA THR A 363 7.79 2.84 -18.76
C THR A 363 6.28 2.77 -18.93
N ILE A 364 5.82 2.90 -20.16
CA ILE A 364 4.40 3.00 -20.51
C ILE A 364 4.08 1.93 -21.57
N CYS A 365 3.14 1.05 -21.22
CA CYS A 365 2.62 0.00 -22.09
C CYS A 365 1.14 -0.29 -21.76
N GLY A 366 0.46 -1.07 -22.59
CA GLY A 366 -0.97 -1.32 -22.45
C GLY A 366 -1.79 -0.58 -23.51
N ILE A 367 -3.05 -0.28 -23.20
CA ILE A 367 -4.01 0.25 -24.18
C ILE A 367 -4.72 1.50 -23.67
N GLY A 368 -4.83 2.51 -24.54
CA GLY A 368 -5.77 3.62 -24.36
C GLY A 368 -5.44 4.57 -23.20
N HIS A 369 -4.18 4.61 -22.76
CA HIS A 369 -3.76 5.46 -21.65
C HIS A 369 -3.60 6.92 -22.09
N GLU A 370 -3.94 7.85 -21.18
CA GLU A 370 -3.60 9.27 -21.30
C GLU A 370 -2.63 9.63 -20.18
N VAL A 371 -1.43 10.07 -20.54
CA VAL A 371 -0.33 10.30 -19.60
C VAL A 371 0.22 11.70 -19.73
N SER A 372 0.28 12.44 -18.64
CA SER A 372 0.85 13.77 -18.49
C SER A 372 1.96 13.71 -17.44
N ILE A 373 3.18 14.10 -17.83
CA ILE A 373 4.32 14.24 -16.91
C ILE A 373 4.89 15.64 -17.08
N LYS A 374 4.92 16.41 -15.99
CA LYS A 374 5.50 17.76 -15.91
C LYS A 374 6.65 17.80 -14.91
N THR A 375 7.54 18.77 -15.02
CA THR A 375 8.54 19.07 -14.00
C THR A 375 7.92 19.92 -12.89
N SER A 376 8.52 19.90 -11.70
CA SER A 376 8.28 20.97 -10.72
C SER A 376 8.91 22.27 -11.22
N ASP A 377 8.22 23.40 -11.03
CA ASP A 377 8.53 24.72 -11.61
C ASP A 377 9.93 25.29 -11.32
N THR A 378 10.71 24.67 -10.42
CA THR A 378 11.93 25.25 -9.87
C THR A 378 13.23 24.59 -10.30
N ASP A 379 13.23 23.37 -10.88
CA ASP A 379 14.49 22.69 -11.22
C ASP A 379 14.32 21.60 -12.29
N ASN A 380 15.19 21.66 -13.31
CA ASN A 380 15.34 20.59 -14.29
C ASN A 380 16.34 19.54 -13.78
N ARG A 381 16.03 18.26 -14.02
CA ARG A 381 16.96 17.15 -13.78
C ARG A 381 18.21 17.30 -14.65
N LYS A 382 19.38 16.97 -14.09
CA LYS A 382 20.66 16.98 -14.82
C LYS A 382 20.87 15.70 -15.62
N LYS A 383 20.40 14.57 -15.11
CA LYS A 383 20.54 13.26 -15.78
C LYS A 383 19.41 13.06 -16.78
N ALA A 384 19.77 12.97 -18.05
CA ALA A 384 18.86 12.61 -19.13
C ALA A 384 18.57 11.09 -19.08
N ILE A 385 17.47 10.72 -18.43
CA ILE A 385 16.95 9.35 -18.41
C ILE A 385 15.56 9.33 -19.07
N PRO A 386 15.25 8.34 -19.93
CA PRO A 386 14.13 8.44 -20.85
C PRO A 386 12.75 8.18 -20.23
N ILE A 387 11.73 8.71 -20.90
CA ILE A 387 10.36 8.22 -20.85
C ILE A 387 10.21 7.19 -21.97
N MET A 388 9.89 5.94 -21.62
CA MET A 388 9.87 4.82 -22.55
C MET A 388 8.44 4.39 -22.89
N LEU A 389 8.02 4.59 -24.14
CA LEU A 389 6.74 4.13 -24.69
C LEU A 389 6.93 2.80 -25.44
N GLY A 390 6.08 1.81 -25.20
CA GLY A 390 6.25 0.46 -25.77
C GLY A 390 7.18 -0.43 -24.93
N TYR A 391 7.32 -0.13 -23.65
CA TYR A 391 8.18 -0.85 -22.71
C TYR A 391 7.42 -1.18 -21.43
N GLY A 392 7.64 -2.39 -20.93
CA GLY A 392 7.03 -2.89 -19.71
C GLY A 392 7.90 -2.67 -18.47
N MET A 393 7.37 -3.05 -17.33
CA MET A 393 8.15 -3.18 -16.11
C MET A 393 9.14 -4.36 -16.23
N PRO A 394 10.39 -4.25 -15.72
CA PRO A 394 11.30 -5.39 -15.55
C PRO A 394 10.68 -6.55 -14.74
N GLY A 395 11.33 -7.71 -14.74
CA GLY A 395 10.87 -8.87 -13.96
C GLY A 395 10.65 -8.53 -12.48
N SER A 396 9.40 -8.62 -12.00
CA SER A 396 8.97 -8.13 -10.67
C SER A 396 9.22 -6.63 -10.38
N GLY A 397 9.66 -5.86 -11.38
CA GLY A 397 10.12 -4.48 -11.29
C GLY A 397 11.40 -4.30 -10.50
N GLU A 398 12.34 -5.25 -10.62
CA GLU A 398 13.71 -5.09 -10.16
C GLU A 398 14.44 -4.07 -11.04
N ILE A 399 14.99 -3.01 -10.43
CA ILE A 399 15.61 -1.90 -11.18
C ILE A 399 16.92 -2.27 -11.85
N ALA A 400 17.63 -3.29 -11.35
CA ALA A 400 18.84 -3.81 -11.96
C ALA A 400 18.58 -4.80 -13.10
N SER A 401 17.32 -5.10 -13.42
CA SER A 401 16.92 -5.99 -14.51
C SER A 401 16.59 -5.24 -15.81
N PRO A 402 16.82 -5.87 -16.98
CA PRO A 402 16.45 -5.30 -18.27
C PRO A 402 14.96 -4.93 -18.37
N ILE A 403 14.69 -3.76 -18.93
CA ILE A 403 13.35 -3.29 -19.28
C ILE A 403 12.92 -3.97 -20.59
N PRO A 404 11.87 -4.83 -20.58
CA PRO A 404 11.47 -5.56 -21.78
C PRO A 404 10.57 -4.72 -22.70
N PRO A 405 10.63 -4.94 -24.03
CA PRO A 405 9.64 -4.37 -24.94
C PRO A 405 8.25 -4.94 -24.65
N LYS A 406 7.21 -4.12 -24.75
CA LYS A 406 5.83 -4.49 -24.46
C LYS A 406 4.86 -3.72 -25.36
N ALA A 407 3.76 -4.37 -25.73
CA ALA A 407 2.72 -3.74 -26.55
C ALA A 407 2.20 -2.44 -25.91
N ALA A 408 2.09 -1.41 -26.73
CA ALA A 408 1.50 -0.12 -26.37
C ALA A 408 0.61 0.33 -27.54
N GLU A 409 -0.68 0.53 -27.28
CA GLU A 409 -1.64 0.84 -28.34
C GLU A 409 -2.54 2.02 -27.95
N ASN A 410 -2.77 2.95 -28.89
CA ASN A 410 -3.69 4.07 -28.71
C ASN A 410 -3.38 4.91 -27.46
N ILE A 411 -2.09 5.06 -27.11
CA ILE A 411 -1.64 5.81 -25.95
C ILE A 411 -1.34 7.26 -26.34
N LYS A 412 -1.75 8.20 -25.50
CA LYS A 412 -1.39 9.62 -25.60
C LYS A 412 -0.44 9.98 -24.47
N ILE A 413 0.74 10.48 -24.82
CA ILE A 413 1.73 11.01 -23.88
C ILE A 413 1.85 12.51 -24.09
N LYS A 414 1.79 13.27 -22.99
CA LYS A 414 2.17 14.67 -22.89
C LYS A 414 3.37 14.80 -21.96
N ASN A 415 4.56 14.77 -22.53
CA ASN A 415 5.81 15.01 -21.84
C ASN A 415 6.11 16.52 -21.79
N MET A 416 5.74 17.18 -20.70
CA MET A 416 6.06 18.59 -20.48
C MET A 416 7.45 18.78 -19.85
N THR A 417 8.22 17.69 -19.67
CA THR A 417 9.63 17.75 -19.26
C THR A 417 10.55 17.83 -20.49
N PHE A 418 11.82 18.18 -20.29
CA PHE A 418 12.85 18.13 -21.34
C PHE A 418 13.52 16.76 -21.48
N LEU A 419 13.01 15.73 -20.79
CA LEU A 419 13.60 14.39 -20.84
C LEU A 419 13.34 13.71 -22.18
N PRO A 420 14.30 12.90 -22.67
CA PRO A 420 14.13 12.20 -23.93
C PRO A 420 12.98 11.20 -23.90
N VAL A 421 12.32 11.02 -25.04
CA VAL A 421 11.30 9.99 -25.25
C VAL A 421 11.86 8.89 -26.15
N LEU A 422 11.77 7.65 -25.68
CA LEU A 422 12.15 6.45 -26.42
C LEU A 422 10.89 5.67 -26.82
N ILE A 423 10.68 5.47 -28.12
CA ILE A 423 9.48 4.80 -28.65
C ILE A 423 9.88 3.46 -29.26
N GLY A 424 9.49 2.38 -28.58
CA GLY A 424 9.85 1.01 -28.94
C GLY A 424 9.02 0.43 -30.09
N GLU A 425 9.54 -0.63 -30.69
CA GLU A 425 8.95 -1.32 -31.87
C GLU A 425 7.50 -1.80 -31.68
N LYS A 426 7.06 -1.98 -30.43
CA LYS A 426 5.72 -2.49 -30.09
C LYS A 426 4.71 -1.39 -29.78
N ALA A 427 5.08 -0.13 -30.00
CA ALA A 427 4.17 1.00 -29.94
C ALA A 427 3.41 1.14 -31.27
N ASN A 428 2.09 1.27 -31.20
CA ASN A 428 1.24 1.41 -32.38
C ASN A 428 0.12 2.45 -32.14
N ASN A 429 -0.15 3.29 -33.13
CA ASN A 429 -1.24 4.27 -33.11
C ASN A 429 -1.19 5.22 -31.89
N CYS A 430 0.02 5.60 -31.47
CA CYS A 430 0.23 6.46 -30.30
C CYS A 430 0.44 7.93 -30.71
N VAL A 431 0.14 8.84 -29.78
CA VAL A 431 0.42 10.27 -29.91
C VAL A 431 1.39 10.69 -28.82
N VAL A 432 2.51 11.30 -29.21
CA VAL A 432 3.51 11.84 -28.29
C VAL A 432 3.59 13.35 -28.49
N THR A 433 3.23 14.09 -27.46
CA THR A 433 3.41 15.54 -27.37
C THR A 433 4.54 15.82 -26.38
N THR A 434 5.64 16.47 -26.79
CA THR A 434 6.86 16.52 -25.98
C THR A 434 7.64 17.84 -26.08
N ASN A 435 8.20 18.29 -24.97
CA ASN A 435 9.28 19.30 -24.88
C ASN A 435 10.68 18.69 -25.02
N GLY A 436 10.82 17.39 -24.78
CA GLY A 436 12.08 16.66 -24.87
C GLY A 436 12.29 16.01 -26.24
N VAL A 437 13.55 15.70 -26.56
CA VAL A 437 13.94 15.07 -27.83
C VAL A 437 13.37 13.67 -27.99
N ILE A 438 13.10 13.26 -29.24
CA ILE A 438 12.78 11.87 -29.57
C ILE A 438 14.11 11.13 -29.80
N ASP A 439 14.49 10.27 -28.86
CA ASP A 439 15.76 9.54 -28.89
C ASP A 439 15.74 8.39 -29.90
N SER A 440 14.61 7.70 -29.99
CA SER A 440 14.32 6.80 -31.12
C SER A 440 12.82 6.63 -31.34
N ASN A 441 12.45 6.33 -32.58
CA ASN A 441 11.10 5.94 -32.94
C ASN A 441 11.11 4.70 -33.82
N GLN A 442 10.82 3.56 -33.21
CA GLN A 442 10.66 2.26 -33.88
C GLN A 442 9.19 1.84 -34.00
N GLY A 443 8.26 2.64 -33.49
CA GLY A 443 6.84 2.32 -33.46
C GLY A 443 6.14 2.54 -34.80
N GLU A 444 4.94 2.00 -34.92
CA GLU A 444 4.09 2.13 -36.09
C GLU A 444 3.01 3.21 -35.88
N ASN A 445 2.73 4.02 -36.89
CA ASN A 445 1.67 5.04 -36.85
C ASN A 445 1.77 6.00 -35.65
N ILE A 446 3.00 6.45 -35.36
CA ILE A 446 3.29 7.33 -34.24
C ILE A 446 3.18 8.79 -34.68
N LYS A 447 2.28 9.54 -34.05
CA LYS A 447 2.17 10.99 -34.25
C LYS A 447 2.99 11.72 -33.20
N ILE A 448 4.01 12.46 -33.64
CA ILE A 448 4.85 13.31 -32.77
C ILE A 448 4.40 14.77 -32.92
N ILE A 449 4.29 15.48 -31.81
CA ILE A 449 3.91 16.89 -31.72
C ILE A 449 4.90 17.56 -30.76
N GLU A 450 5.63 18.56 -31.24
CA GLU A 450 6.49 19.37 -30.37
C GLU A 450 5.62 20.41 -29.63
N ILE A 451 5.97 20.72 -28.39
CA ILE A 451 5.35 21.80 -27.64
C ILE A 451 6.18 23.06 -27.90
N ASP A 452 5.57 24.07 -28.51
CA ASP A 452 6.19 25.38 -28.76
C ASP A 452 6.52 26.15 -27.48
#